data_AF-A0A3R7VDV6-F1
#
_entry.id   AF-A0A3R7VDV6-F1
#
_cell.length_a   1.000
_cell.length_b   1.000
_cell.length_c   1.000
_cell.angle_alpha   90.00
_cell.angle_beta   90.00
_cell.angle_gamma   90.00
#
_symmetry.space_group_name_H-M   'P 1'
#
loop_
_entity.id
_entity.type
_entity.pdbx_description
1 polymer ?
#
loop_
_entity_poly.entity_id
_entity_poly.type
_entity_poly.pdbx_seq_one_letter_code
_entity_poly.pdbx_strand_id
1 'polypeptide(L)'
;MSPLWPFGKKKEPEMLDEPVPQTVVYKKGSAETQEVLADTSHRESVDYKAAVSLFGNGDTTVKRAEEQSQYYEGIVDAAVPNASAPQHTWIHHTDGYHYKQFSDGAFDSQPHQKNPDGTYTPYQS
;
A
#
# COMPACT_ATOMS: atom_id res chain seq x y z
N MET A 1 -6.12 -49.59 10.94
CA MET A 1 -6.41 -48.68 12.07
C MET A 1 -6.04 -47.28 11.63
N SER A 2 -6.94 -46.30 11.73
CA SER A 2 -6.63 -44.92 11.33
C SER A 2 -5.84 -44.22 12.44
N PRO A 3 -4.77 -43.47 12.13
CA PRO A 3 -3.96 -42.78 13.12
C PRO A 3 -4.76 -41.67 13.84
N LEU A 4 -4.62 -41.61 15.15
CA LEU A 4 -5.21 -40.59 16.03
C LEU A 4 -4.46 -39.27 15.85
N TRP A 5 -5.05 -38.30 15.14
CA TRP A 5 -4.52 -36.94 15.12
C TRP A 5 -4.88 -36.18 16.41
N PRO A 6 -3.96 -35.38 16.98
CA PRO A 6 -4.20 -34.63 18.22
C PRO A 6 -5.13 -33.42 18.00
N PHE A 7 -5.66 -33.20 16.80
CA PHE A 7 -6.74 -32.23 16.53
C PHE A 7 -8.11 -32.73 17.03
N GLY A 8 -8.09 -33.45 18.16
CA GLY A 8 -9.25 -33.95 18.85
C GLY A 8 -10.15 -32.79 19.23
N LYS A 9 -11.30 -32.74 18.56
CA LYS A 9 -12.43 -31.84 18.78
C LYS A 9 -12.11 -30.39 18.41
N LYS A 10 -12.84 -29.91 17.39
CA LYS A 10 -12.89 -28.50 17.00
C LYS A 10 -13.29 -27.70 18.25
N LYS A 11 -12.34 -26.95 18.81
CA LYS A 11 -12.64 -25.89 19.78
C LYS A 11 -13.56 -24.94 19.04
N GLU A 12 -14.80 -24.83 19.51
CA GLU A 12 -15.74 -23.85 18.98
C GLU A 12 -15.08 -22.47 19.17
N PRO A 13 -14.91 -21.69 18.09
CA PRO A 13 -14.26 -20.39 18.20
C PRO A 13 -15.06 -19.55 19.19
N GLU A 14 -14.37 -18.99 20.18
CA GLU A 14 -14.95 -18.07 21.15
C GLU A 14 -15.53 -16.90 20.37
N MET A 15 -16.85 -16.89 20.21
CA MET A 15 -17.54 -15.80 19.54
C MET A 15 -17.46 -14.62 20.48
N LEU A 16 -16.52 -13.72 20.18
CA LEU A 16 -16.45 -12.42 20.80
C LEU A 16 -17.78 -11.72 20.45
N ASP A 17 -18.61 -11.46 21.47
CA ASP A 17 -19.88 -10.74 21.35
C ASP A 17 -19.57 -9.26 21.03
N GLU A 18 -19.08 -9.01 19.82
CA GLU A 18 -18.87 -7.67 19.32
C GLU A 18 -20.23 -7.10 18.90
N PRO A 19 -20.64 -5.94 19.45
CA PRO A 19 -21.89 -5.33 19.06
C PRO A 19 -21.84 -5.00 17.56
N VAL A 20 -22.90 -5.35 16.84
CA VAL A 20 -23.03 -5.02 15.41
C VAL A 20 -22.82 -3.52 15.20
N PRO A 21 -21.96 -3.12 14.24
CA PRO A 21 -21.65 -1.72 14.02
C PRO A 21 -22.91 -0.96 13.61
N GLN A 22 -23.23 0.12 14.34
CA GLN A 22 -24.38 0.96 14.05
C GLN A 22 -24.14 1.78 12.77
N THR A 23 -25.18 2.00 11.96
CA THR A 23 -25.08 2.80 10.75
C THR A 23 -25.07 4.29 11.09
N VAL A 24 -24.08 5.02 10.58
CA VAL A 24 -23.97 6.47 10.80
C VAL A 24 -24.64 7.21 9.64
N VAL A 25 -25.73 7.93 9.92
CA VAL A 25 -26.47 8.72 8.93
C VAL A 25 -26.10 10.18 9.06
N TYR A 26 -25.54 10.76 8.00
CA TYR A 26 -25.14 12.17 7.97
C TYR A 26 -26.25 13.05 7.36
N LYS A 27 -26.60 14.13 8.06
CA LYS A 27 -27.46 15.19 7.51
C LYS A 27 -26.61 16.44 7.29
N LYS A 28 -26.56 16.93 6.05
CA LYS A 28 -25.79 18.13 5.69
C LYS A 28 -26.27 19.32 6.52
N GLY A 29 -25.40 19.80 7.42
CA GLY A 29 -25.65 20.95 8.29
C GLY A 29 -26.16 20.64 9.71
N SER A 30 -26.21 19.37 10.15
CA SER A 30 -26.49 19.07 11.56
C SER A 30 -25.23 19.18 12.43
N ALA A 31 -25.38 19.75 13.64
CA ALA A 31 -24.28 19.86 14.61
C ALA A 31 -23.77 18.47 15.06
N GLU A 32 -24.65 17.48 15.13
CA GLU A 32 -24.33 16.09 15.46
C GLU A 32 -23.32 15.48 14.48
N THR A 33 -23.36 15.88 13.20
CA THR A 33 -22.41 15.40 12.19
C THR A 33 -20.98 15.90 12.48
N GLN A 34 -20.85 17.10 13.04
CA GLN A 34 -19.54 17.68 13.36
C GLN A 34 -18.89 16.96 14.55
N GLU A 35 -19.68 16.58 15.56
CA GLU A 35 -19.20 15.80 16.71
C GLU A 35 -18.77 14.40 16.29
N VAL A 36 -19.55 13.72 15.45
CA VAL A 36 -19.21 12.37 14.93
C VAL A 36 -17.92 12.40 14.10
N LEU A 37 -17.70 13.44 13.30
CA LEU A 37 -16.46 13.59 12.51
C LEU A 37 -15.24 13.93 13.37
N ALA A 38 -15.45 14.52 14.55
CA ALA A 38 -14.38 14.87 15.49
C ALA A 38 -14.02 13.71 16.44
N ASP A 39 -14.82 12.65 16.50
CA ASP A 39 -14.54 11.49 17.34
C ASP A 39 -13.30 10.72 16.87
N THR A 40 -12.24 10.75 17.68
CA THR A 40 -10.99 10.01 17.45
C THR A 40 -10.81 8.83 18.39
N SER A 41 -11.82 8.49 19.22
CA SER A 41 -11.72 7.46 20.27
C SER A 41 -11.31 6.08 19.74
N HIS A 42 -11.78 5.72 18.56
CA HIS A 42 -11.44 4.46 17.88
C HIS A 42 -9.93 4.29 17.63
N ARG A 43 -9.18 5.40 17.46
CA ARG A 43 -7.72 5.40 17.23
C ARG A 43 -6.92 5.27 18.53
N GLU A 44 -7.53 5.56 19.66
CA GLU A 44 -6.90 5.43 20.98
C GLU A 44 -7.11 4.05 21.60
N SER A 45 -7.91 3.19 20.95
CA SER A 45 -8.16 1.83 21.43
C SER A 45 -6.86 1.00 21.50
N VAL A 46 -6.77 0.16 22.54
CA VAL A 46 -5.59 -0.69 22.79
C VAL A 46 -5.35 -1.62 21.61
N ASP A 47 -6.42 -2.21 21.06
CA ASP A 47 -6.34 -3.14 19.94
C ASP A 47 -5.85 -2.45 18.66
N TYR A 48 -6.31 -1.22 18.39
CA TYR A 48 -5.81 -0.42 17.28
C TYR A 48 -4.31 -0.14 17.44
N LYS A 49 -3.87 0.30 18.62
CA LYS A 49 -2.43 0.58 18.86
C LYS A 49 -1.57 -0.68 18.79
N ALA A 50 -2.07 -1.82 19.26
CA ALA A 50 -1.39 -3.11 19.16
C ALA A 50 -1.26 -3.55 17.70
N ALA A 51 -2.32 -3.44 16.91
CA ALA A 51 -2.31 -3.77 15.48
C ALA A 51 -1.38 -2.83 14.70
N VAL A 52 -1.41 -1.52 14.98
CA VAL A 52 -0.49 -0.54 14.38
C VAL A 52 0.97 -0.89 14.73
N SER A 53 1.23 -1.30 15.97
CA SER A 53 2.56 -1.77 16.36
C SER A 53 2.99 -3.07 15.67
N LEU A 54 2.05 -3.96 15.32
CA LEU A 54 2.33 -5.27 14.73
C LEU A 54 2.50 -5.21 13.20
N PHE A 55 1.64 -4.44 12.53
CA PHE A 55 1.59 -4.34 11.06
C PHE A 55 2.21 -3.06 10.50
N GLY A 56 2.42 -2.05 11.36
CA GLY A 56 3.12 -0.82 11.00
C GLY A 56 4.63 -0.94 11.12
N ASN A 57 5.32 0.16 10.86
CA ASN A 57 6.77 0.33 10.94
C ASN A 57 7.34 0.38 12.38
N GLY A 58 6.61 -0.14 13.37
CA GLY A 58 6.98 -0.14 14.79
C GLY A 58 6.68 1.16 15.56
N ASP A 59 6.17 2.20 14.88
CA ASP A 59 5.74 3.45 15.53
C ASP A 59 4.27 3.37 15.95
N THR A 60 3.97 3.58 17.23
CA THR A 60 2.59 3.57 17.78
C THR A 60 1.79 4.85 17.46
N THR A 61 2.39 5.80 16.75
CA THR A 61 1.81 7.14 16.52
C THR A 61 1.47 7.28 15.04
N VAL A 62 0.21 7.03 14.69
CA VAL A 62 -0.29 7.28 13.33
C VAL A 62 -0.53 8.77 13.17
N LYS A 63 0.50 9.50 12.71
CA LYS A 63 0.30 10.87 12.20
C LYS A 63 -0.69 10.79 11.05
N ARG A 64 -1.75 11.61 11.10
CA ARG A 64 -2.62 11.82 9.94
C ARG A 64 -1.71 12.26 8.80
N ALA A 65 -1.76 11.59 7.65
CA ALA A 65 -1.10 12.10 6.46
C ALA A 65 -1.63 13.52 6.22
N GLU A 66 -0.75 14.52 6.34
CA GLU A 66 -1.08 15.90 5.99
C GLU A 66 -1.56 15.89 4.54
N GLU A 67 -2.76 16.45 4.35
CA GLU A 67 -3.56 16.50 3.12
C GLU A 67 -2.84 16.11 1.83
N GLN A 68 -2.83 14.81 1.51
CA GLN A 68 -2.59 14.38 0.14
C GLN A 68 -3.69 14.90 -0.82
N SER A 69 -4.84 15.31 -0.27
CA SER A 69 -5.92 15.97 -0.99
C SER A 69 -5.54 17.34 -1.54
N GLN A 70 -4.65 18.10 -0.91
CA GLN A 70 -4.18 19.38 -1.47
C GLN A 70 -3.26 19.17 -2.69
N TYR A 71 -2.59 18.03 -2.76
CA TYR A 71 -1.74 17.66 -3.90
C TYR A 71 -2.50 16.93 -5.01
N TYR A 72 -3.80 16.67 -4.82
CA TYR A 72 -4.65 16.01 -5.80
C TYR A 72 -5.38 17.06 -6.66
N GLU A 73 -4.64 17.72 -7.58
CA GLU A 73 -5.17 18.73 -8.51
C GLU A 73 -5.94 18.11 -9.70
N GLY A 74 -6.18 16.79 -9.72
CA GLY A 74 -7.00 16.14 -10.75
C GLY A 74 -6.40 16.17 -12.16
N ILE A 75 -5.13 16.55 -12.32
CA ILE A 75 -4.40 16.45 -13.59
C ILE A 75 -3.41 15.28 -13.47
N VAL A 76 -3.77 14.14 -14.06
CA VAL A 76 -2.84 13.02 -14.28
C VAL A 76 -1.95 13.31 -15.48
N ASP A 77 -1.20 14.42 -15.44
CA ASP A 77 0.01 14.48 -16.25
C ASP A 77 1.10 13.83 -15.42
N ALA A 78 1.65 12.73 -15.95
CA ALA A 78 2.82 12.05 -15.43
C ALA A 78 4.02 13.03 -15.46
N ALA A 79 4.06 13.95 -14.51
CA ALA A 79 5.25 14.69 -14.16
C ALA A 79 6.16 13.69 -13.46
N VAL A 80 6.94 12.97 -14.28
CA VAL A 80 8.10 12.20 -13.88
C VAL A 80 8.88 13.09 -12.92
N PRO A 81 8.94 12.78 -11.61
CA PRO A 81 9.85 13.48 -10.74
C PRO A 81 11.21 13.26 -11.38
N ASN A 82 11.93 14.35 -11.62
CA ASN A 82 13.31 14.33 -12.06
C ASN A 82 14.15 13.75 -10.90
N ALA A 83 13.96 12.46 -10.65
CA ALA A 83 14.68 11.67 -9.70
C ALA A 83 16.07 11.54 -10.28
N SER A 84 17.04 12.09 -9.54
CA SER A 84 18.45 11.75 -9.65
C SER A 84 18.56 10.29 -10.13
N ALA A 85 19.11 10.11 -11.34
CA ALA A 85 18.98 8.88 -12.12
C ALA A 85 19.05 7.65 -11.20
N PRO A 86 17.96 6.88 -11.03
CA PRO A 86 17.98 5.74 -10.15
C PRO A 86 19.10 4.81 -10.61
N GLN A 87 19.92 4.35 -9.68
CA GLN A 87 20.94 3.35 -9.99
C GLN A 87 20.22 2.14 -10.59
N HIS A 88 20.44 1.92 -11.88
CA HIS A 88 19.79 0.86 -12.64
C HIS A 88 20.84 -0.03 -13.30
N THR A 89 20.55 -1.32 -13.34
CA THR A 89 21.37 -2.30 -14.07
C THR A 89 20.66 -2.69 -15.35
N TRP A 90 21.40 -2.76 -16.45
CA TRP A 90 20.87 -3.23 -17.72
C TRP A 90 20.86 -4.76 -17.75
N ILE A 91 19.69 -5.34 -17.96
CA ILE A 91 19.52 -6.80 -18.09
C ILE A 91 19.10 -7.12 -19.51
N HIS A 92 19.86 -8.01 -20.16
CA HIS A 92 19.50 -8.58 -21.46
C HIS A 92 18.48 -9.70 -21.26
N HIS A 93 17.35 -9.61 -21.96
CA HIS A 93 16.26 -10.57 -21.88
C HIS A 93 16.24 -11.48 -23.13
N THR A 94 15.47 -12.57 -23.10
CA THR A 94 15.49 -13.60 -24.17
C THR A 94 14.88 -13.14 -25.50
N ASP A 95 14.16 -12.02 -25.47
CA ASP A 95 13.54 -11.35 -26.62
C ASP A 95 14.52 -10.48 -27.42
N GLY A 96 15.78 -10.36 -26.97
CA GLY A 96 16.82 -9.56 -27.63
C GLY A 96 16.82 -8.09 -27.21
N TYR A 97 15.96 -7.69 -26.28
CA TYR A 97 15.91 -6.34 -25.72
C TYR A 97 16.61 -6.27 -24.36
N HIS A 98 16.92 -5.05 -23.95
CA HIS A 98 17.46 -4.74 -22.65
C HIS A 98 16.44 -3.96 -21.83
N TYR A 99 16.33 -4.32 -20.56
CA TYR A 99 15.44 -3.67 -19.61
C TYR A 99 16.26 -3.06 -18.47
N LYS A 100 15.79 -1.91 -17.96
CA LYS A 100 16.37 -1.29 -16.77
C LYS A 100 15.78 -1.97 -15.55
N GLN A 101 16.62 -2.60 -14.74
CA GLN A 101 16.24 -3.08 -13.42
C GLN A 101 16.66 -2.06 -12.36
N PHE A 102 15.70 -1.64 -11.53
CA PHE A 102 15.92 -0.72 -10.42
C PHE A 102 16.42 -1.46 -9.16
N SER A 103 16.85 -0.72 -8.14
CA SER A 103 17.41 -1.27 -6.89
C SER A 103 16.39 -2.04 -6.03
N ASP A 104 15.10 -1.82 -6.24
CA ASP A 104 13.99 -2.56 -5.63
C ASP A 104 13.71 -3.90 -6.35
N GLY A 105 14.43 -4.18 -7.44
CA GLY A 105 14.24 -5.35 -8.30
C GLY A 105 13.14 -5.20 -9.35
N ALA A 106 12.42 -4.07 -9.36
CA ALA A 106 11.42 -3.76 -10.36
C ALA A 106 12.06 -3.46 -11.73
N PHE A 107 11.28 -3.65 -12.79
CA PHE A 107 11.72 -3.40 -14.17
C PHE A 107 10.96 -2.23 -14.80
N ASP A 108 11.65 -1.46 -15.62
CA ASP A 108 11.03 -0.51 -16.54
C ASP A 108 10.26 -1.28 -17.63
N SER A 109 9.01 -0.91 -17.87
CA SER A 109 8.15 -1.50 -18.91
C SER A 109 8.60 -1.14 -20.33
N GLN A 110 9.46 -0.13 -20.49
CA GLN A 110 9.96 0.29 -21.79
C GLN A 110 11.15 -0.59 -22.26
N PRO A 111 11.03 -1.35 -23.36
CA PRO A 111 12.14 -2.11 -23.92
C PRO A 111 13.19 -1.17 -24.56
N HIS A 112 14.47 -1.50 -24.43
CA HIS A 112 15.56 -0.75 -25.05
C HIS A 112 16.45 -1.65 -25.92
N GLN A 113 17.03 -1.08 -26.97
CA GLN A 113 18.02 -1.74 -27.82
C GLN A 113 19.42 -1.20 -27.54
N LYS A 114 20.42 -2.08 -27.61
CA LYS A 114 21.82 -1.71 -27.43
C LYS A 114 22.44 -1.37 -28.78
N ASN A 115 22.89 -0.14 -28.92
CA ASN A 115 23.61 0.35 -30.10
C ASN A 115 25.06 -0.17 -30.12
N PRO A 116 25.70 -0.21 -31.31
CA PRO A 116 27.11 -0.60 -31.43
C PRO A 116 28.05 0.28 -30.58
N ASP A 117 27.66 1.53 -30.31
CA ASP A 117 28.38 2.47 -29.45
C ASP A 117 28.24 2.17 -27.95
N GLY A 118 27.49 1.12 -27.58
CA GLY A 118 27.25 0.73 -26.18
C GLY A 118 26.11 1.47 -25.48
N THR A 119 25.51 2.47 -26.14
CA THR A 119 24.36 3.24 -25.66
C THR A 119 23.05 2.44 -25.81
N TYR A 120 22.07 2.71 -24.94
CA TYR A 120 20.74 2.10 -25.00
C TYR A 120 19.69 3.11 -25.47
N THR A 121 18.92 2.74 -26.49
CA THR A 121 17.82 3.58 -27.02
C THR A 121 16.48 2.87 -26.84
N PRO A 122 15.42 3.57 -26.38
CA PRO A 122 14.10 2.97 -26.23
C PRO A 122 13.57 2.51 -27.58
N TYR A 123 12.99 1.30 -27.61
CA TYR A 123 12.33 0.79 -28.80
C TYR A 123 10.99 1.50 -28.97
N GLN A 124 10.85 2.24 -30.08
CA GLN A 124 9.59 2.84 -30.50
C GLN A 124 9.00 1.99 -31.61
N SER A 125 7.80 1.46 -31.39
CA SER A 125 7.00 0.75 -32.39
C SER A 125 6.27 1.72 -33.31
#